data_AF-A0A2G5PPV0-F1
#
_entry.id   AF-A0A2G5PPV0-F1
#
_cell.length_a   1.000
_cell.length_b   1.000
_cell.length_c   1.000
_cell.angle_alpha   90.00
_cell.angle_beta   90.00
_cell.angle_gamma   90.00
#
_symmetry.space_group_name_H-M   'P 1'
#
loop_
_entity.id
_entity.type
_entity.pdbx_description
1 polymer ?
#
loop_
_entity_poly.entity_id
_entity_poly.type
_entity_poly.pdbx_seq_one_letter_code
_entity_poly.pdbx_strand_id
1 'polypeptide(L)'
;MTGTTRRSSAWEVAPVASGEVATIAPPELPNGWVVTASGRVSGVTEPGDVSVHYPFPIKDLVALDDALTYGSRAAGARFAVYIGDLGDDTAARARELLAKVPTPDNAVLIAVSPDQHAIEVVYGSQVRRRGAESSAPQGVAAAAAAFADGHLIDGLVSAVREISSGISPA
;
A
#
# COMPACT_ATOMS: atom_id res chain seq x y z
N MET A 1 77.00 -2.69 -15.10
CA MET A 1 76.75 -1.38 -14.47
C MET A 1 75.69 -0.66 -15.28
N THR A 2 74.43 -0.89 -14.92
CA THR A 2 73.18 -0.33 -15.46
C THR A 2 72.11 -0.89 -14.52
N GLY A 3 71.10 -0.19 -14.02
CA GLY A 3 70.72 1.20 -14.08
C GLY A 3 69.73 1.46 -12.94
N THR A 4 69.47 2.74 -12.72
CA THR A 4 68.65 3.36 -11.68
C THR A 4 67.28 2.69 -11.40
N THR A 5 67.01 2.51 -10.10
CA THR A 5 65.71 2.12 -9.52
C THR A 5 64.64 3.19 -9.73
N ARG A 6 63.55 2.85 -10.43
CA ARG A 6 62.30 3.63 -10.41
C ARG A 6 61.39 3.03 -9.33
N ARG A 7 61.20 3.73 -8.21
CA ARG A 7 60.22 3.35 -7.18
C ARG A 7 58.81 3.56 -7.74
N SER A 8 58.07 2.48 -7.96
CA SER A 8 56.63 2.52 -8.20
C SER A 8 55.88 2.48 -6.86
N SER A 9 54.98 3.43 -6.71
CA SER A 9 54.12 3.72 -5.56
C SER A 9 53.10 2.60 -5.27
N ALA A 10 52.99 2.23 -3.99
CA ALA A 10 52.20 1.12 -3.44
C ALA A 10 50.70 1.43 -3.26
N TRP A 11 50.01 1.93 -4.30
CA TRP A 11 48.58 2.31 -4.20
C TRP A 11 47.69 1.73 -5.30
N GLU A 12 48.10 0.61 -5.90
CA GLU A 12 47.25 -0.09 -6.87
C GLU A 12 46.20 -0.93 -6.12
N VAL A 13 45.04 -0.31 -5.87
CA VAL A 13 43.83 -1.01 -5.43
C VAL A 13 43.31 -1.85 -6.58
N ALA A 14 43.24 -3.17 -6.35
CA ALA A 14 42.69 -4.13 -7.30
C ALA A 14 41.25 -3.74 -7.70
N PRO A 15 40.88 -3.87 -8.99
CA PRO A 15 39.49 -3.64 -9.41
C PRO A 15 38.58 -4.62 -8.68
N VAL A 16 37.60 -4.08 -7.96
CA VAL A 16 36.57 -4.83 -7.23
C VAL A 16 35.66 -5.53 -8.24
N ALA A 17 35.27 -6.77 -7.91
CA ALA A 17 34.52 -7.70 -8.74
C ALA A 17 33.39 -7.03 -9.56
N SER A 18 33.45 -7.18 -10.88
CA SER A 18 32.34 -6.90 -11.79
C SER A 18 31.25 -7.94 -11.56
N GLY A 19 30.37 -7.69 -10.59
CA GLY A 19 29.14 -8.45 -10.45
C GLY A 19 28.29 -8.27 -11.71
N GLU A 20 27.95 -9.37 -12.35
CA GLU A 20 27.02 -9.41 -13.47
C GLU A 20 25.68 -8.83 -13.00
N VAL A 21 25.39 -7.61 -13.44
CA VAL A 21 24.08 -6.98 -13.23
C VAL A 21 23.14 -7.67 -14.21
N ALA A 22 22.28 -8.55 -13.67
CA ALA A 22 21.15 -9.10 -14.42
C ALA A 22 20.41 -7.93 -15.07
N THR A 23 20.54 -7.80 -16.39
CA THR A 23 19.91 -6.72 -17.14
C THR A 23 18.44 -7.08 -17.28
N ILE A 24 17.67 -6.81 -16.22
CA ILE A 24 16.23 -6.68 -16.33
C ILE A 24 16.01 -5.56 -17.34
N ALA A 25 15.30 -5.86 -18.44
CA ALA A 25 14.93 -4.84 -19.42
C ALA A 25 14.37 -3.63 -18.66
N PRO A 26 14.90 -2.42 -18.86
CA PRO A 26 14.42 -1.27 -18.14
C PRO A 26 12.91 -1.19 -18.33
N PRO A 27 12.10 -1.13 -17.27
CA PRO A 27 10.74 -0.65 -17.44
C PRO A 27 10.83 0.69 -18.20
N GLU A 28 9.88 0.98 -19.08
CA GLU A 28 9.72 2.33 -19.63
C GLU A 28 9.41 3.26 -18.44
N LEU A 29 10.45 3.72 -17.78
CA LEU A 29 10.35 4.57 -16.62
C LEU A 29 10.01 5.98 -17.10
N PRO A 30 9.16 6.72 -16.36
CA PRO A 30 8.89 8.10 -16.67
C PRO A 30 10.19 8.92 -16.70
N ASN A 31 10.17 10.05 -17.42
CA ASN A 31 11.31 10.96 -17.42
C ASN A 31 11.66 11.40 -15.98
N GLY A 32 12.94 11.44 -15.65
CA GLY A 32 13.44 11.75 -14.30
C GLY A 32 13.47 10.56 -13.33
N TRP A 33 13.20 9.34 -13.80
CA TRP A 33 13.23 8.12 -12.98
C TRP A 33 14.39 7.20 -13.34
N VAL A 34 14.98 6.54 -12.32
CA VAL A 34 16.11 5.62 -12.49
C VAL A 34 16.02 4.44 -11.52
N VAL A 35 16.45 3.25 -11.97
CA VAL A 35 16.70 2.10 -11.09
C VAL A 35 18.10 2.24 -10.50
N THR A 36 18.18 2.36 -9.17
CA THR A 36 19.47 2.46 -8.46
C THR A 36 20.14 1.10 -8.30
N ALA A 37 21.40 1.07 -7.87
CA ALA A 37 22.18 -0.16 -7.70
C ALA A 37 21.55 -1.20 -6.75
N SER A 38 20.67 -0.77 -5.83
CA SER A 38 19.95 -1.68 -4.94
C SER A 38 18.65 -2.24 -5.52
N GLY A 39 18.29 -1.88 -6.75
CA GLY A 39 16.99 -2.19 -7.35
C GLY A 39 15.86 -1.23 -6.91
N ARG A 40 16.13 -0.27 -6.01
CA ARG A 40 15.15 0.77 -5.65
C ARG A 40 14.95 1.72 -6.85
N VAL A 41 13.69 2.00 -7.17
CA VAL A 41 13.32 3.03 -8.15
C VAL A 41 13.36 4.41 -7.48
N SER A 42 14.10 5.34 -8.06
CA SER A 42 14.21 6.73 -7.62
C SER A 42 13.67 7.64 -8.71
N GLY A 43 12.68 8.47 -8.39
CA GLY A 43 12.06 9.42 -9.31
C GLY A 43 12.06 10.83 -8.75
N VAL A 44 11.94 11.82 -9.64
CA VAL A 44 11.72 13.23 -9.29
C VAL A 44 10.40 13.73 -9.86
N THR A 45 9.89 14.81 -9.30
CA THR A 45 8.77 15.58 -9.85
C THR A 45 9.22 16.97 -10.23
N GLU A 46 8.54 17.57 -11.19
CA GLU A 46 8.83 18.92 -11.65
C GLU A 46 8.66 19.94 -10.51
N PRO A 47 9.44 21.03 -10.50
CA PRO A 47 9.26 22.10 -9.53
C PRO A 47 7.84 22.70 -9.62
N GLY A 48 7.12 22.70 -8.50
CA GLY A 48 5.73 23.17 -8.43
C GLY A 48 4.67 22.07 -8.46
N ASP A 49 5.07 20.84 -8.82
CA ASP A 49 4.19 19.67 -8.80
C ASP A 49 4.36 18.84 -7.52
N VAL A 50 3.29 18.16 -7.12
CA VAL A 50 3.30 17.24 -5.98
C VAL A 50 3.75 15.84 -6.39
N SER A 51 4.46 15.15 -5.49
CA SER A 51 4.97 13.80 -5.77
C SER A 51 3.88 12.72 -5.84
N VAL A 52 2.71 12.97 -5.26
CA VAL A 52 1.56 12.05 -5.26
C VAL A 52 0.29 12.81 -5.62
N HIS A 53 -0.48 12.23 -6.53
CA HIS A 53 -1.73 12.81 -7.01
C HIS A 53 -2.89 11.92 -6.57
N TYR A 54 -3.43 12.22 -5.39
CA TYR A 54 -4.69 11.62 -4.94
C TYR A 54 -5.84 12.56 -5.23
N PRO A 55 -7.01 12.06 -5.68
CA PRO A 55 -8.19 12.88 -5.95
C PRO A 55 -8.94 13.28 -4.66
N PHE A 56 -8.21 13.43 -3.54
CA PHE A 56 -8.75 13.75 -2.23
C PHE A 56 -7.91 14.85 -1.57
N PRO A 57 -8.53 15.78 -0.81
CA PRO A 57 -7.79 16.79 -0.10
C PRO A 57 -6.99 16.16 1.06
N ILE A 58 -5.88 16.81 1.42
CA ILE A 58 -4.94 16.30 2.45
C ILE A 58 -5.65 16.01 3.77
N LYS A 59 -6.59 16.86 4.19
CA LYS A 59 -7.36 16.69 5.43
C LYS A 59 -8.14 15.37 5.48
N ASP A 60 -8.66 14.92 4.34
CA ASP A 60 -9.46 13.70 4.25
C ASP A 60 -8.54 12.47 4.27
N LEU A 61 -7.38 12.57 3.61
CA LEU A 61 -6.34 11.53 3.66
C LEU A 61 -5.80 11.35 5.09
N VAL A 62 -5.62 12.44 5.84
CA VAL A 62 -5.23 12.38 7.26
C VAL A 62 -6.31 11.71 8.09
N ALA A 63 -7.58 12.06 7.90
CA ALA A 63 -8.69 11.43 8.62
C ALA A 63 -8.78 9.92 8.35
N LEU A 64 -8.52 9.50 7.10
CA LEU A 64 -8.46 8.09 6.73
C LEU A 64 -7.26 7.38 7.36
N ASP A 65 -6.07 8.00 7.34
CA ASP A 65 -4.86 7.44 7.95
C ASP A 65 -5.01 7.26 9.46
N ASP A 66 -5.59 8.24 10.14
CA ASP A 66 -5.91 8.14 11.57
C ASP A 66 -6.86 6.97 11.83
N ALA A 67 -7.93 6.84 11.05
CA ALA A 67 -8.88 5.75 11.19
C ALA A 67 -8.19 4.38 11.00
N LEU A 68 -7.36 4.24 9.98
CA LEU A 68 -6.60 3.01 9.71
C LEU A 68 -5.59 2.71 10.82
N THR A 69 -4.86 3.71 11.28
CA THR A 69 -3.83 3.58 12.32
C THR A 69 -4.44 3.18 13.65
N TYR A 70 -5.45 3.93 14.12
CA TYR A 70 -6.09 3.63 15.40
C TYR A 70 -6.97 2.38 15.33
N GLY A 71 -7.69 2.17 14.23
CA GLY A 71 -8.49 0.97 14.01
C GLY A 71 -7.64 -0.30 14.00
N SER A 72 -6.49 -0.27 13.30
CA SER A 72 -5.58 -1.43 13.27
C SER A 72 -5.00 -1.77 14.64
N ARG A 73 -4.67 -0.74 15.44
CA ARG A 73 -4.16 -0.92 16.80
C ARG A 73 -5.22 -1.47 17.74
N ALA A 74 -6.41 -0.88 17.75
CA ALA A 74 -7.52 -1.31 18.61
C ALA A 74 -7.94 -2.74 18.30
N ALA A 75 -8.07 -3.06 17.02
CA ALA A 75 -8.49 -4.37 16.55
C ALA A 75 -7.34 -5.38 16.45
N GLY A 76 -6.09 -5.07 16.80
CA GLY A 76 -4.95 -6.00 16.67
C GLY A 76 -4.85 -6.71 15.30
N ALA A 77 -5.23 -6.05 14.23
CA ALA A 77 -5.32 -6.59 12.86
C ALA A 77 -5.01 -5.46 11.87
N ARG A 78 -4.43 -5.78 10.71
CA ARG A 78 -4.09 -4.75 9.72
C ARG A 78 -5.32 -4.32 8.92
N PHE A 79 -5.66 -3.04 8.96
CA PHE A 79 -6.67 -2.49 8.06
C PHE A 79 -6.04 -2.01 6.76
N ALA A 80 -6.71 -2.28 5.66
CA ALA A 80 -6.36 -1.81 4.33
C ALA A 80 -7.61 -1.29 3.62
N VAL A 81 -7.41 -0.31 2.74
CA VAL A 81 -8.45 0.25 1.88
C VAL A 81 -7.98 0.16 0.44
N TYR A 82 -8.88 -0.27 -0.44
CA TYR A 82 -8.70 -0.23 -1.89
C TYR A 82 -9.81 0.61 -2.50
N ILE A 83 -9.43 1.54 -3.39
CA ILE A 83 -10.36 2.35 -4.18
C ILE A 83 -10.00 2.14 -5.64
N GLY A 84 -10.92 1.58 -6.42
CA GLY A 84 -10.70 1.32 -7.83
C GLY A 84 -11.61 0.24 -8.39
N ASP A 85 -11.37 -0.12 -9.64
CA ASP A 85 -12.14 -1.13 -10.35
C ASP A 85 -11.96 -2.53 -9.73
N LEU A 86 -13.09 -3.20 -9.48
CA LEU A 86 -13.14 -4.55 -8.93
C LEU A 86 -13.42 -5.61 -10.00
N GLY A 87 -13.61 -5.22 -11.27
CA GLY A 87 -13.91 -6.13 -12.36
C GLY A 87 -15.28 -6.80 -12.20
N ASP A 88 -15.51 -7.89 -12.95
CA ASP A 88 -16.84 -8.52 -13.03
C ASP A 88 -17.22 -9.30 -11.75
N ASP A 89 -16.25 -9.96 -11.10
CA ASP A 89 -16.44 -10.64 -9.81
C ASP A 89 -15.75 -9.85 -8.69
N THR A 90 -16.51 -8.92 -8.13
CA THR A 90 -16.04 -7.98 -7.10
C THR A 90 -15.51 -8.70 -5.87
N ALA A 91 -16.19 -9.76 -5.44
CA ALA A 91 -15.83 -10.53 -4.26
C ALA A 91 -14.55 -11.34 -4.48
N ALA A 92 -14.38 -11.97 -5.65
CA ALA A 92 -13.13 -12.65 -6.00
C ALA A 92 -11.97 -11.65 -6.03
N ARG A 93 -12.16 -10.49 -6.68
CA ARG A 93 -11.14 -9.46 -6.77
C ARG A 93 -10.74 -8.90 -5.41
N ALA A 94 -11.70 -8.65 -4.52
CA ALA A 94 -11.40 -8.20 -3.16
C ALA A 94 -10.53 -9.21 -2.41
N ARG A 95 -10.79 -10.52 -2.53
CA ARG A 95 -9.96 -11.57 -1.90
C ARG A 95 -8.54 -11.62 -2.48
N GLU A 96 -8.38 -11.45 -3.79
CA GLU A 96 -7.06 -11.33 -4.41
C GLU A 96 -6.29 -10.12 -3.89
N LEU A 97 -6.97 -8.99 -3.71
CA LEU A 97 -6.37 -7.78 -3.16
C LEU A 97 -5.96 -7.98 -1.71
N LEU A 98 -6.77 -8.66 -0.89
CA LEU A 98 -6.42 -9.01 0.48
C LEU A 98 -5.15 -9.86 0.54
N ALA A 99 -4.97 -10.79 -0.40
CA ALA A 99 -3.77 -11.62 -0.48
C ALA A 99 -2.48 -10.83 -0.73
N LYS A 100 -2.57 -9.60 -1.25
CA LYS A 100 -1.43 -8.67 -1.45
C LYS A 100 -1.13 -7.81 -0.22
N VAL A 101 -2.05 -7.76 0.75
CA VAL A 101 -1.85 -7.02 1.99
C VAL A 101 -0.81 -7.74 2.84
N PRO A 102 0.14 -7.03 3.49
CA PRO A 102 1.03 -7.66 4.45
C PRO A 102 0.24 -8.36 5.56
N THR A 103 0.64 -9.59 5.92
CA THR A 103 -0.07 -10.43 6.91
C THR A 103 -1.56 -10.65 6.59
N PRO A 104 -1.89 -11.24 5.42
CA PRO A 104 -3.27 -11.32 4.93
C PRO A 104 -4.21 -12.11 5.86
N ASP A 105 -3.68 -13.09 6.61
CA ASP A 105 -4.45 -13.85 7.60
C ASP A 105 -4.94 -13.02 8.78
N ASN A 106 -4.23 -11.95 9.14
CA ASN A 106 -4.58 -11.03 10.24
C ASN A 106 -4.85 -9.62 9.70
N ALA A 107 -5.61 -9.53 8.62
CA ALA A 107 -5.97 -8.27 7.98
C ALA A 107 -7.47 -8.19 7.65
N VAL A 108 -7.95 -6.96 7.52
CA VAL A 108 -9.26 -6.60 6.98
C VAL A 108 -9.03 -5.63 5.82
N LEU A 109 -9.63 -5.92 4.67
CA LEU A 109 -9.61 -5.05 3.50
C LEU A 109 -11.03 -4.55 3.24
N ILE A 110 -11.17 -3.24 3.10
CA ILE A 110 -12.37 -2.56 2.60
C ILE A 110 -12.07 -2.15 1.16
N ALA A 111 -12.70 -2.80 0.20
CA ALA A 111 -12.53 -2.53 -1.22
C ALA A 111 -13.77 -1.84 -1.77
N VAL A 112 -13.58 -0.70 -2.44
CA VAL A 112 -14.65 0.14 -2.95
C VAL A 112 -14.42 0.45 -4.42
N SER A 113 -15.46 0.25 -5.22
CA SER A 113 -15.53 0.70 -6.61
C SER A 113 -16.63 1.74 -6.73
N PRO A 114 -16.30 3.04 -6.81
CA PRO A 114 -17.29 4.09 -7.00
C PRO A 114 -18.09 3.92 -8.29
N ASP A 115 -17.42 3.56 -9.39
CA ASP A 115 -18.06 3.42 -10.71
C ASP A 115 -19.04 2.25 -10.79
N GLN A 116 -18.76 1.17 -10.04
CA GLN A 116 -19.62 -0.01 -9.97
C GLN A 116 -20.63 0.06 -8.81
N HIS A 117 -20.57 1.11 -7.98
CA HIS A 117 -21.29 1.23 -6.70
C HIS A 117 -21.16 -0.02 -5.81
N ALA A 118 -19.96 -0.61 -5.78
CA ALA A 118 -19.70 -1.86 -5.07
C ALA A 118 -18.82 -1.63 -3.84
N ILE A 119 -19.18 -2.29 -2.74
CA ILE A 119 -18.42 -2.29 -1.49
C ILE A 119 -18.21 -3.74 -1.09
N GLU A 120 -16.95 -4.14 -0.97
CA GLU A 120 -16.56 -5.48 -0.55
C GLU A 120 -15.69 -5.39 0.71
N VAL A 121 -16.12 -6.07 1.77
CA VAL A 121 -15.31 -6.21 2.98
C VAL A 121 -14.87 -7.65 3.11
N VAL A 122 -13.56 -7.86 3.02
CA VAL A 122 -12.94 -9.18 3.14
C VAL A 122 -11.94 -9.18 4.28
N TYR A 123 -11.82 -10.31 4.96
CA TYR A 123 -10.96 -10.42 6.14
C TYR A 123 -10.26 -11.78 6.19
N GLY A 124 -9.11 -11.78 6.83
CA GLY A 124 -8.27 -12.95 7.01
C GLY A 124 -8.85 -13.96 8.00
N SER A 125 -8.32 -15.18 7.93
CA SER A 125 -8.76 -16.33 8.72
C SER A 125 -8.66 -16.10 10.25
N GLN A 126 -7.66 -15.33 10.70
CA GLN A 126 -7.42 -15.06 12.12
C GLN A 126 -8.38 -14.02 12.69
N VAL A 127 -8.95 -13.16 11.86
CA VAL A 127 -9.85 -12.07 12.32
C VAL A 127 -11.30 -12.56 12.45
N ARG A 128 -11.70 -13.59 11.69
CA ARG A 128 -13.08 -14.09 11.62
C ARG A 128 -13.73 -14.31 12.99
N ARG A 129 -13.07 -15.07 13.88
CA ARG A 129 -13.60 -15.43 15.21
C ARG A 129 -13.46 -14.33 16.27
N ARG A 130 -12.93 -13.18 15.89
CA ARG A 130 -12.69 -12.04 16.79
C ARG A 130 -13.78 -10.97 16.68
N GLY A 131 -14.81 -11.20 15.84
CA GLY A 131 -15.96 -10.31 15.66
C GLY A 131 -16.07 -9.68 14.27
N ALA A 132 -15.13 -9.96 13.35
CA ALA A 132 -15.18 -9.46 11.98
C ALA A 132 -16.44 -9.93 11.20
N GLU A 133 -16.90 -11.16 11.45
CA GLU A 133 -18.09 -11.70 10.78
C GLU A 133 -19.38 -10.96 11.16
N SER A 134 -19.44 -10.40 12.38
CA SER A 134 -20.56 -9.56 12.83
C SER A 134 -20.39 -8.09 12.48
N SER A 135 -19.16 -7.56 12.49
CA SER A 135 -18.91 -6.13 12.28
C SER A 135 -18.77 -5.74 10.80
N ALA A 136 -18.38 -6.66 9.91
CA ALA A 136 -18.25 -6.37 8.49
C ALA A 136 -19.58 -5.88 7.85
N PRO A 137 -20.75 -6.51 8.07
CA PRO A 137 -22.02 -5.99 7.56
C PRO A 137 -22.38 -4.60 8.10
N GLN A 138 -22.04 -4.31 9.37
CA GLN A 138 -22.27 -3.00 9.98
C GLN A 138 -21.38 -1.93 9.34
N GLY A 139 -20.11 -2.25 9.09
CA GLY A 139 -19.19 -1.38 8.37
C GLY A 139 -19.62 -1.08 6.94
N VAL A 140 -20.11 -2.09 6.21
CA VAL A 140 -20.67 -1.89 4.86
C VAL A 140 -21.85 -0.93 4.90
N ALA A 141 -22.78 -1.11 5.85
CA ALA A 141 -23.92 -0.21 6.01
C ALA A 141 -23.50 1.23 6.36
N ALA A 142 -22.51 1.40 7.23
CA ALA A 142 -21.95 2.70 7.60
C ALA A 142 -21.30 3.41 6.40
N ALA A 143 -20.51 2.69 5.58
CA ALA A 143 -19.95 3.25 4.36
C ALA A 143 -21.03 3.63 3.34
N ALA A 144 -21.99 2.73 3.09
CA ALA A 144 -23.04 2.93 2.10
C ALA A 144 -23.87 4.19 2.39
N ALA A 145 -24.15 4.48 3.66
CA ALA A 145 -24.87 5.69 4.06
C ALA A 145 -24.14 6.97 3.62
N ALA A 146 -22.84 7.08 3.87
CA ALA A 146 -22.07 8.26 3.49
C ALA A 146 -21.82 8.35 1.97
N PHE A 147 -21.72 7.20 1.29
CA PHE A 147 -21.52 7.17 -0.16
C PHE A 147 -22.76 7.69 -0.91
N ALA A 148 -23.96 7.47 -0.37
CA ALA A 148 -25.20 8.03 -0.91
C ALA A 148 -25.17 9.57 -0.98
N ASP A 149 -24.46 10.22 -0.06
CA ASP A 149 -24.27 11.67 -0.01
C ASP A 149 -23.01 12.13 -0.77
N GLY A 150 -22.30 11.22 -1.45
CA GLY A 150 -21.07 11.51 -2.19
C GLY A 150 -19.82 11.68 -1.31
N HIS A 151 -19.89 11.27 -0.04
CA HIS A 151 -18.81 11.47 0.93
C HIS A 151 -17.97 10.19 1.08
N LEU A 152 -17.16 9.90 0.06
CA LEU A 152 -16.40 8.64 -0.04
C LEU A 152 -15.41 8.45 1.13
N ILE A 153 -14.66 9.48 1.51
CA ILE A 153 -13.67 9.33 2.59
C ILE A 153 -14.37 9.18 3.94
N ASP A 154 -15.43 9.94 4.20
CA ASP A 154 -16.19 9.82 5.45
C ASP A 154 -16.83 8.44 5.61
N GLY A 155 -17.32 7.84 4.52
CA GLY A 155 -17.83 6.47 4.53
C GLY A 155 -16.75 5.44 4.82
N LEU A 156 -15.54 5.60 4.25
CA LEU A 156 -14.40 4.73 4.55
C LEU A 156 -13.97 4.86 6.01
N VAL A 157 -13.85 6.08 6.53
CA VAL A 157 -13.54 6.35 7.94
C VAL A 157 -14.57 5.71 8.86
N SER A 158 -15.86 5.84 8.54
CA SER A 158 -16.95 5.28 9.31
C SER A 158 -16.91 3.75 9.31
N ALA A 159 -16.69 3.12 8.15
CA ALA A 159 -16.56 1.67 8.06
C ALA A 159 -15.37 1.12 8.84
N VAL A 160 -14.20 1.77 8.76
CA VAL A 160 -13.01 1.35 9.52
C VAL A 160 -13.30 1.41 11.02
N ARG A 161 -13.90 2.51 11.50
CA ARG A 161 -14.24 2.69 12.91
C ARG A 161 -15.24 1.64 13.40
N GLU A 162 -16.33 1.44 12.66
CA GLU A 162 -17.35 0.45 12.99
C GLU A 162 -16.75 -0.96 13.06
N ILE A 163 -16.03 -1.38 12.03
CA ILE A 163 -15.46 -2.72 11.95
C ILE A 163 -14.42 -2.94 13.05
N SER A 164 -13.53 -1.97 13.26
CA SER A 164 -12.49 -2.07 14.29
C SER A 164 -13.06 -2.12 15.71
N SER A 165 -14.18 -1.43 15.97
CA SER A 165 -14.85 -1.46 17.28
C SER A 165 -15.44 -2.83 17.61
N GLY A 166 -15.84 -3.59 16.58
CA GLY A 166 -16.40 -4.93 16.73
C GLY A 166 -15.38 -6.06 16.72
N ILE A 167 -14.07 -5.77 16.54
CA ILE A 167 -13.02 -6.78 16.54
C ILE A 167 -12.25 -6.73 17.86
N SER A 168 -12.33 -7.82 18.64
CA SER A 168 -11.54 -7.99 19.85
C SER A 168 -10.05 -8.20 19.50
N PRO A 169 -9.09 -7.56 20.21
CA PRO A 169 -7.66 -7.84 20.05
C PRO A 169 -7.34 -9.32 20.33
N ALA A 170 -6.30 -9.86 19.69
CA ALA A 170 -5.84 -11.24 19.84
C ALA A 170 -5.08 -11.46 21.16
#